data_AF-A0A536GZ88-F1
#
_entry.id   AF-A0A536GZ88-F1
#
_cell.length_a   1.000
_cell.length_b   1.000
_cell.length_c   1.000
_cell.angle_alpha   90.00
_cell.angle_beta   90.00
_cell.angle_gamma   90.00
#
_symmetry.space_group_name_H-M   'P 1'
#
loop_
_entity.id
_entity.type
_entity.pdbx_description
1 polymer ?
#
loop_
_entity_poly.entity_id
_entity_poly.type
_entity_poly.pdbx_seq_one_letter_code
_entity_poly.pdbx_strand_id
1 'polypeptide(L)'
;MAEAPSALRRWFAFHFAVDWAVGVPLLAAPESLLRFFGWHEIDPIATRLFAAALLAIGGQSLLGRNGLVNEFRAMLNLKLIWAAAAVIALGIGALSGGPALTWLGLAVFVGFFGVWLYWRVRIGRVMRLVESPKVT
;
A
#
# COMPACT_ATOMS: atom_id res chain seq x y z
N MET A 1 25.70 -3.87 5.58
CA MET A 1 24.29 -3.59 5.95
C MET A 1 23.48 -4.87 5.74
N ALA A 2 22.49 -5.16 6.59
CA ALA A 2 21.75 -6.42 6.52
C ALA A 2 20.80 -6.48 5.31
N GLU A 3 20.70 -7.66 4.70
CA GLU A 3 19.71 -7.94 3.65
C GLU A 3 18.31 -8.08 4.22
N ALA A 4 17.30 -7.69 3.43
CA ALA A 4 15.91 -7.84 3.81
C ALA A 4 15.41 -9.29 3.62
N PRO A 5 14.49 -9.79 4.47
CA PRO A 5 13.92 -11.12 4.33
C PRO A 5 13.27 -11.35 2.96
N SER A 6 13.51 -12.51 2.33
CA SER A 6 12.97 -12.84 1.00
C SER A 6 11.44 -12.77 0.92
N ALA A 7 10.75 -13.10 2.02
CA ALA A 7 9.31 -12.97 2.12
C ALA A 7 8.82 -11.52 2.02
N LEU A 8 9.55 -10.55 2.57
CA LEU A 8 9.22 -9.13 2.46
C LEU A 8 9.37 -8.64 1.01
N ARG A 9 10.40 -9.12 0.30
CA ARG A 9 10.62 -8.84 -1.13
C ARG A 9 9.45 -9.34 -1.98
N ARG A 10 8.96 -10.56 -1.68
CA ARG A 10 7.76 -11.12 -2.33
C ARG A 10 6.50 -10.29 -2.06
N TRP A 11 6.31 -9.82 -0.82
CA TRP A 11 5.19 -8.93 -0.48
C TRP A 11 5.22 -7.63 -1.28
N PHE A 12 6.40 -7.05 -1.50
CA PHE A 12 6.55 -5.84 -2.33
C PHE A 12 6.21 -6.10 -3.81
N ALA A 13 6.63 -7.25 -4.36
CA ALA A 13 6.25 -7.64 -5.72
C ALA A 13 4.74 -7.91 -5.85
N PHE A 14 4.13 -8.56 -4.85
CA PHE A 14 2.68 -8.77 -4.80
C PHE A 14 1.91 -7.45 -4.72
N HIS A 15 2.33 -6.53 -3.84
CA HIS A 15 1.72 -5.21 -3.73
C HIS A 15 1.82 -4.41 -5.03
N PHE A 16 2.96 -4.45 -5.72
CA PHE A 16 3.09 -3.87 -7.06
C PHE A 16 2.00 -4.39 -8.00
N ALA A 17 1.84 -5.71 -8.08
CA ALA A 17 0.87 -6.33 -8.98
C ALA A 17 -0.57 -5.90 -8.64
N VAL A 18 -0.93 -5.86 -7.35
CA VAL A 18 -2.25 -5.41 -6.90
C VAL A 18 -2.49 -3.93 -7.22
N ASP A 19 -1.55 -3.06 -6.87
CA ASP A 19 -1.66 -1.61 -7.12
C ASP A 19 -1.80 -1.31 -8.60
N TRP A 20 -1.05 -2.01 -9.45
CA TRP A 20 -1.11 -1.80 -10.90
C TRP A 20 -2.35 -2.41 -11.53
N ALA A 21 -2.79 -3.58 -11.07
CA ALA A 21 -4.02 -4.20 -11.54
C ALA A 21 -5.26 -3.34 -11.25
N VAL A 22 -5.25 -2.56 -10.16
CA VAL A 22 -6.33 -1.63 -9.81
C VAL A 22 -6.10 -0.25 -10.43
N GLY A 23 -4.88 0.26 -10.34
CA GLY A 23 -4.51 1.62 -10.76
C GLY A 23 -4.56 1.81 -12.27
N VAL A 24 -4.10 0.85 -13.08
CA VAL A 24 -4.09 1.02 -14.55
C VAL A 24 -5.52 1.16 -15.11
N PRO A 25 -6.48 0.29 -14.76
CA PRO A 25 -7.87 0.46 -15.20
C PRO A 25 -8.52 1.76 -14.70
N LEU A 26 -8.30 2.13 -13.43
CA LEU A 26 -8.84 3.38 -12.87
C LEU A 26 -8.23 4.62 -13.54
N LEU A 27 -6.96 4.56 -13.96
CA LEU A 27 -6.32 5.66 -14.66
C LEU A 27 -6.91 5.84 -16.07
N ALA A 28 -7.09 4.73 -16.80
CA ALA A 28 -7.55 4.74 -18.18
C ALA A 28 -9.04 5.10 -18.30
N ALA A 29 -9.90 4.40 -17.56
CA ALA A 29 -11.36 4.48 -17.69
C ALA A 29 -12.07 4.52 -16.32
N PRO A 30 -11.84 5.57 -15.50
CA PRO A 30 -12.38 5.65 -14.14
C PRO A 30 -13.90 5.57 -14.11
N GLU A 31 -14.58 6.31 -14.98
CA GLU A 31 -16.05 6.38 -14.99
C GLU A 31 -16.68 5.04 -15.36
N SER A 32 -16.24 4.43 -16.46
CA SER A 32 -16.78 3.13 -16.91
C SER A 32 -16.58 2.05 -15.87
N LEU A 33 -15.39 2.00 -15.26
CA LEU A 33 -15.06 1.00 -14.25
C LEU A 33 -15.86 1.20 -12.96
N LEU A 34 -15.92 2.42 -12.44
CA LEU A 34 -16.62 2.69 -11.19
C LEU A 34 -18.15 2.61 -11.36
N ARG A 35 -18.71 3.03 -12.50
CA ARG A 35 -20.14 2.82 -12.81
C ARG A 35 -20.52 1.35 -12.84
N PHE A 36 -19.65 0.49 -13.39
CA PHE A 36 -19.86 -0.95 -13.37
C PHE A 36 -19.98 -1.49 -11.93
N PHE A 37 -19.31 -0.87 -10.96
CA PHE A 37 -19.40 -1.20 -9.54
C PHE A 37 -20.43 -0.36 -8.75
N GLY A 38 -21.35 0.32 -9.43
CA GLY A 38 -22.47 1.03 -8.79
C GLY A 38 -22.13 2.42 -8.26
N TRP A 39 -21.03 3.02 -8.69
CA TRP A 39 -20.79 4.45 -8.45
C TRP A 39 -21.55 5.30 -9.48
N HIS A 40 -22.26 6.32 -9.02
CA HIS A 40 -23.00 7.23 -9.89
C HIS A 40 -22.33 8.61 -9.99
N GLU A 41 -21.91 9.16 -8.85
CA GLU A 41 -21.15 10.41 -8.78
C GLU A 41 -19.66 10.10 -8.78
N ILE A 42 -18.99 10.39 -9.90
CA ILE A 42 -17.56 10.08 -10.10
C ILE A 42 -16.85 11.34 -10.54
N ASP A 43 -15.86 11.77 -9.76
CA ASP A 43 -14.88 12.75 -10.21
C ASP A 43 -13.72 12.01 -10.90
N PRO A 44 -13.59 12.12 -12.24
CA PRO A 44 -12.55 11.42 -12.97
C PRO A 44 -11.15 12.00 -12.75
N ILE A 45 -11.01 13.27 -12.32
CA ILE A 45 -9.72 13.87 -11.99
C ILE A 45 -9.23 13.30 -10.67
N ALA A 46 -10.05 13.36 -9.63
CA ALA A 46 -9.71 12.80 -8.31
C ALA A 46 -9.42 11.29 -8.41
N THR A 47 -10.23 10.55 -9.18
CA THR A 47 -10.02 9.11 -9.38
C THR A 47 -8.69 8.80 -10.07
N ARG A 48 -8.31 9.58 -11.10
CA ARG A 48 -7.02 9.40 -11.78
C ARG A 48 -5.84 9.77 -10.91
N LEU A 49 -5.97 10.79 -10.05
CA LEU A 49 -4.93 11.12 -9.07
C LEU A 49 -4.73 10.00 -8.05
N PHE A 50 -5.83 9.41 -7.54
CA PHE A 50 -5.75 8.23 -6.69
C PHE A 50 -5.09 7.04 -7.42
N ALA A 51 -5.48 6.79 -8.67
CA ALA A 51 -4.86 5.76 -9.50
C ALA A 51 -3.36 6.00 -9.70
N ALA A 52 -2.94 7.23 -10.00
CA ALA A 52 -1.53 7.60 -10.12
C ALA A 52 -0.75 7.36 -8.81
N ALA A 53 -1.36 7.63 -7.65
CA ALA A 53 -0.76 7.32 -6.35
C ALA A 53 -0.53 5.80 -6.16
N LEU A 54 -1.50 4.96 -6.54
CA LEU A 54 -1.33 3.50 -6.54
C LEU A 54 -0.18 3.08 -7.47
N LEU A 55 -0.14 3.60 -8.70
CA LEU A 55 0.92 3.26 -9.65
C LEU A 55 2.30 3.67 -9.15
N ALA A 56 2.42 4.85 -8.53
CA ALA A 56 3.67 5.35 -7.96
C ALA A 56 4.14 4.48 -6.79
N ILE A 57 3.26 4.21 -5.82
CA ILE A 57 3.59 3.43 -4.61
C ILE A 57 3.84 1.96 -4.97
N GLY A 58 3.03 1.39 -5.86
CA GLY A 58 3.18 0.05 -6.40
C GLY A 58 4.46 -0.08 -7.20
N GLY A 59 4.70 0.84 -8.13
CA GLY A 59 5.90 0.90 -8.96
C GLY A 59 7.17 1.00 -8.14
N GLN A 60 7.15 1.85 -7.10
CA GLN A 60 8.25 1.91 -6.14
C GLN A 60 8.46 0.53 -5.48
N SER A 61 7.38 -0.16 -5.06
CA SER A 61 7.49 -1.49 -4.45
C SER A 61 8.28 -2.47 -5.32
N LEU A 62 8.05 -2.45 -6.64
CA LEU A 62 8.81 -3.27 -7.57
C LEU A 62 10.27 -2.84 -7.61
N LEU A 63 10.55 -1.56 -7.84
CA LEU A 63 11.92 -1.04 -7.96
C LEU A 63 12.75 -1.26 -6.68
N GLY A 64 12.15 -1.07 -5.51
CA GLY A 64 12.80 -1.20 -4.21
C GLY A 64 12.87 -2.62 -3.65
N ARG A 65 12.29 -3.63 -4.31
CA ARG A 65 12.16 -5.00 -3.76
C ARG A 65 13.48 -5.72 -3.47
N ASN A 66 14.60 -5.20 -3.95
CA ASN A 66 15.93 -5.78 -3.75
C ASN A 66 16.81 -4.94 -2.82
N GLY A 67 16.21 -3.96 -2.13
CA GLY A 67 16.92 -3.06 -1.25
C GLY A 67 17.40 -3.67 0.07
N LEU A 68 18.17 -2.88 0.81
CA LEU A 68 18.66 -3.18 2.14
C LEU A 68 17.59 -2.91 3.21
N VAL A 69 17.78 -3.43 4.42
CA VAL A 69 16.80 -3.28 5.52
C VAL A 69 16.45 -1.81 5.81
N ASN A 70 17.41 -0.88 5.71
CA ASN A 70 17.16 0.54 5.92
C ASN A 70 16.24 1.14 4.85
N GLU A 71 16.42 0.74 3.60
CA GLU A 71 15.56 1.17 2.49
C GLU A 71 14.15 0.61 2.68
N PHE A 72 14.03 -0.68 3.05
CA PHE A 72 12.76 -1.29 3.39
C PHE A 72 12.06 -0.60 4.55
N ARG A 73 12.79 -0.15 5.58
CA ARG A 73 12.23 0.61 6.69
C ARG A 73 11.62 1.93 6.23
N ALA A 74 12.31 2.67 5.36
CA ALA A 74 11.79 3.92 4.81
C ALA A 74 10.54 3.66 3.95
N MET A 75 10.57 2.66 3.07
CA MET A 75 9.43 2.30 2.22
C MET A 75 8.23 1.81 3.03
N LEU A 76 8.45 1.02 4.08
CA LEU A 76 7.37 0.57 4.98
C LEU A 76 6.72 1.72 5.75
N ASN A 77 7.50 2.72 6.18
CA ASN A 77 6.94 3.91 6.81
C ASN A 77 6.00 4.65 5.83
N LEU A 78 6.43 4.86 4.58
CA LEU A 78 5.58 5.47 3.55
C LEU A 78 4.28 4.67 3.35
N LYS A 79 4.38 3.35 3.23
CA LYS A 79 3.21 2.47 3.04
C LYS A 79 2.25 2.50 4.23
N LEU A 80 2.77 2.58 5.45
CA LEU A 80 1.94 2.71 6.65
C LEU A 80 1.18 4.03 6.67
N ILE A 81 1.85 5.15 6.35
CA ILE A 81 1.22 6.48 6.28
C ILE A 81 0.13 6.48 5.21
N TRP A 82 0.46 6.00 4.01
CA TRP A 82 -0.48 5.91 2.90
C TRP A 82 -1.70 5.04 3.24
N ALA A 83 -1.47 3.81 3.73
CA ALA A 83 -2.56 2.90 4.05
C ALA A 83 -3.44 3.43 5.19
N ALA A 84 -2.86 4.06 6.22
CA ALA A 84 -3.65 4.69 7.28
C ALA A 84 -4.53 5.83 6.76
N ALA A 85 -3.97 6.70 5.91
CA ALA A 85 -4.73 7.78 5.29
C ALA A 85 -5.87 7.24 4.40
N ALA A 86 -5.60 6.20 3.61
CA ALA A 86 -6.60 5.54 2.78
C ALA A 86 -7.70 4.86 3.61
N VAL A 87 -7.35 4.20 4.73
CA VAL A 87 -8.32 3.62 5.66
C VAL A 87 -9.26 4.70 6.21
N ILE A 88 -8.72 5.85 6.63
CA ILE A 88 -9.54 6.96 7.14
C ILE A 88 -10.44 7.52 6.03
N ALA A 89 -9.88 7.81 4.86
CA ALA A 89 -10.63 8.39 3.74
C ALA A 89 -11.77 7.46 3.26
N LEU A 90 -11.47 6.17 3.07
CA LEU A 90 -12.47 5.18 2.68
C LEU A 90 -13.47 4.91 3.80
N GLY A 91 -13.06 4.95 5.06
CA GLY A 91 -13.96 4.84 6.21
C GLY A 91 -14.97 5.98 6.25
N ILE A 92 -14.52 7.23 6.08
CA ILE A 92 -15.41 8.39 5.98
C ILE A 92 -16.37 8.22 4.80
N GLY A 93 -15.87 7.84 3.61
CA GLY A 93 -16.70 7.63 2.43
C GLY A 93 -17.74 6.52 2.62
N ALA A 94 -17.36 5.40 3.24
CA ALA A 94 -18.25 4.27 3.49
C ALA A 94 -19.36 4.63 4.50
N LEU A 95 -19.00 5.32 5.59
CA LEU A 95 -19.96 5.79 6.59
C LEU A 95 -20.89 6.90 6.08
N SER A 96 -20.49 7.62 5.02
CA SER A 96 -21.30 8.65 4.37
C SER A 96 -22.25 8.11 3.30
N GLY A 97 -22.44 6.78 3.22
CA GLY A 97 -23.33 6.15 2.25
C GLY A 97 -22.68 5.81 0.91
N GLY A 98 -21.35 5.73 0.85
CA GLY A 98 -20.64 5.31 -0.36
C GLY A 98 -21.01 3.89 -0.83
N PRO A 99 -20.77 3.55 -2.11
CA PRO A 99 -21.15 2.25 -2.67
C PRO A 99 -20.49 1.07 -1.96
N ALA A 100 -21.06 -0.13 -2.11
CA ALA A 100 -20.59 -1.35 -1.43
C ALA A 100 -19.10 -1.65 -1.67
N LEU A 101 -18.58 -1.32 -2.86
CA LEU A 101 -17.17 -1.52 -3.20
C LEU A 101 -16.21 -0.72 -2.29
N THR A 102 -16.66 0.39 -1.70
CA THR A 102 -15.86 1.18 -0.75
C THR A 102 -15.45 0.35 0.46
N TRP A 103 -16.32 -0.55 0.93
CA TRP A 103 -16.01 -1.48 2.03
C TRP A 103 -14.93 -2.51 1.64
N LEU A 104 -14.96 -3.00 0.40
CA LEU A 104 -13.92 -3.89 -0.11
C LEU A 104 -12.57 -3.17 -0.16
N GLY A 105 -12.56 -1.94 -0.69
CA GLY A 105 -11.36 -1.09 -0.68
C GLY A 105 -10.82 -0.88 0.74
N LEU A 106 -11.70 -0.53 1.68
CA LEU A 106 -11.35 -0.36 3.09
C LEU A 106 -10.72 -1.63 3.68
N ALA A 107 -11.33 -2.79 3.47
CA ALA A 107 -10.82 -4.07 3.95
C ALA A 107 -9.42 -4.39 3.38
N VAL A 108 -9.20 -4.11 2.09
CA VAL A 108 -7.89 -4.29 1.44
C VAL A 108 -6.83 -3.39 2.08
N PHE A 109 -7.13 -2.10 2.30
CA PHE A 109 -6.18 -1.18 2.92
C PHE A 109 -5.89 -1.52 4.38
N VAL A 110 -6.90 -1.95 5.15
CA VAL A 110 -6.69 -2.46 6.53
C VAL A 110 -5.79 -3.69 6.52
N GLY A 111 -6.03 -4.64 5.61
CA GLY A 111 -5.21 -5.84 5.47
C GLY A 111 -3.75 -5.51 5.16
N PHE A 112 -3.50 -4.65 4.16
CA PHE A 112 -2.14 -4.21 3.83
C PHE A 112 -1.48 -3.41 4.95
N PHE A 113 -2.22 -2.54 5.64
CA PHE A 113 -1.72 -1.84 6.82
C PHE A 113 -1.20 -2.84 7.87
N GLY A 114 -1.97 -3.89 8.16
CA GLY A 114 -1.55 -4.97 9.07
C GLY A 114 -0.27 -5.67 8.62
N VAL A 115 -0.17 -6.02 7.33
CA VAL A 115 1.04 -6.63 6.74
C VAL A 115 2.26 -5.71 6.87
N TRP A 116 2.11 -4.42 6.55
CA TRP A 116 3.20 -3.45 6.65
C TRP A 116 3.61 -3.19 8.09
N LEU A 117 2.66 -3.13 9.02
CA LEU A 117 2.94 -2.95 10.44
C LEU A 117 3.71 -4.14 10.99
N TYR A 118 3.26 -5.35 10.65
CA TYR A 118 3.96 -6.60 11.00
C TYR A 118 5.42 -6.57 10.54
N TRP A 119 5.65 -6.30 9.26
CA TRP A 119 7.00 -6.28 8.70
C TRP A 119 7.87 -5.18 9.30
N ARG A 120 7.29 -3.99 9.51
CA ARG A 120 7.96 -2.85 10.12
C ARG A 120 8.44 -3.17 11.54
N VAL A 121 7.60 -3.81 12.35
CA VAL A 121 8.00 -4.26 13.70
C VAL A 121 9.08 -5.34 13.61
N ARG A 122 8.93 -6.31 12.69
CA ARG A 122 9.87 -7.42 12.51
C ARG A 122 11.27 -6.96 12.12
N ILE A 123 11.40 -6.10 11.11
CA ILE A 123 12.73 -5.60 10.69
C ILE A 123 13.35 -4.66 11.74
N GLY A 124 12.54 -3.92 12.51
CA GLY A 124 13.02 -3.08 13.60
C GLY A 124 13.61 -3.88 14.78
N ARG A 125 13.17 -5.13 14.97
CA ARG A 125 13.82 -6.06 15.92
C ARG A 125 15.16 -6.56 15.38
N VAL A 126 15.25 -6.90 14.09
CA VAL A 126 16.50 -7.35 13.45
C VAL A 126 17.57 -6.26 13.52
N MET A 127 17.23 -5.01 13.20
CA MET A 127 18.20 -3.90 13.27
C MET A 127 18.79 -3.69 14.67
N ARG A 128 17.95 -3.74 15.71
CA ARG A 128 18.42 -3.59 17.11
C ARG A 128 19.38 -4.69 17.55
N LEU A 129 19.21 -5.91 17.05
CA LEU A 129 20.12 -7.03 17.34
C LEU A 129 21.47 -6.86 16.63
N VAL A 130 21.48 -6.27 15.44
CA VAL A 130 22.71 -5.98 14.68
C VAL A 130 23.48 -4.81 15.27
N GLU A 131 22.78 -3.80 15.82
CA GLU A 131 23.37 -2.58 16.38
C GLU A 131 23.80 -2.73 17.85
N SER A 132 23.35 -3.76 18.57
CA SER A 132 23.77 -4.00 19.96
C SER A 132 25.25 -4.40 19.99
N PRO A 133 26.14 -3.63 20.65
CA PRO A 133 27.53 -4.04 20.83
C PRO A 133 27.54 -5.37 21.57
N LYS A 134 28.30 -6.36 21.07
CA LYS A 134 28.62 -7.53 21.87
C LYS A 134 29.42 -7.03 23.08
N VAL A 135 28.76 -6.90 24.23
CA VAL A 135 29.43 -6.70 25.51
C VAL A 135 30.03 -8.05 25.85
N THR A 136 31.29 -8.24 25.49
CA THR A 136 32.16 -9.34 25.94
C THR A 136 33.36 -8.74 26.61
#